data_AF-A0A6A4PUJ9-F1
#
_entry.id   AF-A0A6A4PUJ9-F1
#
_cell.length_a   1.000
_cell.length_b   1.000
_cell.length_c   1.000
_cell.angle_alpha   90.00
_cell.angle_beta   90.00
_cell.angle_gamma   90.00
#
_symmetry.space_group_name_H-M   'P 1'
#
loop_
_entity.id
_entity.type
_entity.pdbx_description
1 polymer ?
#
loop_
_entity_poly.entity_id
_entity_poly.type
_entity_poly.pdbx_seq_one_letter_code
_entity_poly.pdbx_strand_id
1 'polypeptide(L)'
;MGSLHFLSLSLFFFILSVSSVRLPAFDDVNKTMHVPSVAFDPTRVTQLSWAPRAFLYKGFLSEKECDHLINKATRSKLEKSLVADDQPGKNVMTPARTSTGMFFSKAEDEIITEIEARIATWTFFPVENGEPIQMLHYEHGQKYEPHFDFFRDKYNLQFGGNRVATILMYLSNVGMGGETIFPIAEVSFV
;
A
#
# COMPACT_ATOMS: atom_id res chain seq x y z
N MET A 1 -1.91 -20.54 23.25
CA MET A 1 -2.27 -19.12 23.51
C MET A 1 -1.60 -18.29 22.43
N GLY A 2 -2.28 -18.15 21.29
CA GLY A 2 -1.74 -17.46 20.11
C GLY A 2 -1.91 -15.96 20.26
N SER A 3 -0.82 -15.23 20.08
CA SER A 3 -0.81 -13.78 20.16
C SER A 3 -1.57 -13.19 18.97
N LEU A 4 -2.56 -12.34 19.27
CA LEU A 4 -3.36 -11.58 18.32
C LEU A 4 -2.50 -10.40 17.82
N HIS A 5 -1.80 -10.59 16.70
CA HIS A 5 -0.94 -9.57 16.10
C HIS A 5 -1.57 -9.01 14.82
N PHE A 6 -1.64 -7.68 14.74
CA PHE A 6 -2.16 -6.96 13.57
C PHE A 6 -0.99 -6.57 12.67
N LEU A 7 -0.94 -7.12 11.45
CA LEU A 7 -0.05 -6.63 10.38
C LEU A 7 -0.91 -6.10 9.24
N SER A 8 -0.72 -4.82 8.94
CA SER A 8 -1.33 -4.15 7.78
C SER A 8 -0.22 -3.70 6.84
N LEU A 9 -0.39 -3.94 5.56
CA LEU A 9 0.54 -3.56 4.52
C LEU A 9 -0.03 -2.37 3.75
N SER A 10 0.64 -1.22 3.79
CA SER A 10 0.26 -0.07 2.98
C SER A 10 1.18 0.01 1.76
N LEU A 11 0.61 -0.06 0.56
CA LEU A 11 1.31 0.31 -0.66
C LEU A 11 0.73 1.61 -1.21
N PHE A 12 1.56 2.63 -1.36
CA PHE A 12 1.17 3.90 -1.95
C PHE A 12 1.54 3.92 -3.44
N PHE A 13 0.60 4.33 -4.30
CA PHE A 13 0.89 4.58 -5.72
C PHE A 13 1.20 6.04 -5.95
N PHE A 14 2.23 6.25 -6.74
CA PHE A 14 2.76 7.53 -7.13
C PHE A 14 2.36 7.88 -8.56
N ILE A 15 1.90 9.11 -8.81
CA ILE A 15 1.97 9.70 -10.14
C ILE A 15 2.56 11.11 -10.03
N LEU A 16 3.70 11.28 -10.71
CA LEU A 16 4.26 12.59 -11.05
C LEU A 16 3.39 13.27 -12.12
N SER A 17 3.08 14.54 -11.85
CA SER A 17 2.82 15.62 -12.80
C SER A 17 1.99 15.30 -14.06
N VAL A 18 0.85 15.99 -14.16
CA VAL A 18 -0.05 16.01 -15.34
C VAL A 18 0.63 16.44 -16.65
N SER A 19 1.91 16.81 -16.64
CA SER A 19 2.69 17.18 -17.83
C SER A 19 3.47 16.03 -18.50
N SER A 20 3.50 14.82 -17.94
CA SER A 20 4.27 13.70 -18.54
C SER A 20 3.61 12.34 -18.37
N VAL A 21 2.30 12.23 -18.65
CA VAL A 21 1.69 10.93 -18.95
C VAL A 21 2.31 10.44 -20.27
N ARG A 22 3.46 9.75 -20.18
CA ARG A 22 3.86 8.83 -21.24
C ARG A 22 3.03 7.57 -21.05
N LEU A 23 1.90 7.52 -21.74
CA LEU A 23 1.36 6.22 -22.14
C LEU A 23 2.52 5.46 -22.79
N PRO A 24 2.72 4.17 -22.49
CA PRO A 24 3.72 3.39 -23.19
C PRO A 24 3.48 3.56 -24.69
N ALA A 25 4.47 4.11 -25.39
CA ALA A 25 4.47 4.09 -26.84
C ALA A 25 4.47 2.62 -27.25
N PHE A 26 3.59 2.25 -28.19
CA PHE A 26 3.41 0.89 -28.71
C PHE A 26 4.64 0.36 -29.51
N ASP A 27 5.84 0.91 -29.29
CA ASP A 27 7.01 0.66 -30.14
C ASP A 27 8.13 -0.17 -29.47
N ASP A 28 7.98 -0.61 -28.21
CA ASP A 28 9.01 -1.41 -27.53
C ASP A 28 8.72 -2.92 -27.61
N VAL A 29 8.65 -3.46 -28.84
CA VAL A 29 8.27 -4.85 -29.15
C VAL A 29 9.33 -5.90 -28.71
N ASN A 30 10.50 -5.47 -28.23
CA ASN A 30 11.63 -6.38 -27.94
C ASN A 30 12.03 -6.51 -26.46
N LYS A 31 11.30 -5.89 -25.52
CA LYS A 31 11.36 -6.36 -24.13
C LYS A 31 10.31 -7.44 -23.96
N THR A 32 10.74 -8.64 -23.61
CA THR A 32 9.87 -9.68 -23.07
C THR A 32 9.23 -9.10 -21.81
N MET A 33 8.11 -8.39 -21.98
CA MET A 33 7.30 -7.93 -20.87
C MET A 33 6.78 -9.23 -20.27
N HIS A 34 7.31 -9.60 -19.10
CA HIS A 34 6.73 -10.68 -18.31
C HIS A 34 5.38 -10.16 -17.86
N VAL A 35 4.37 -10.22 -18.75
CA VAL A 35 2.98 -9.95 -18.43
C VAL A 35 2.62 -11.03 -17.42
N PRO A 36 2.46 -10.70 -16.14
CA PRO A 36 2.02 -11.69 -15.18
C PRO A 36 0.68 -12.20 -15.70
N SER A 37 0.52 -13.53 -15.80
CA SER A 37 -0.73 -14.16 -16.24
C SER A 37 -1.87 -14.01 -15.21
N VAL A 38 -1.84 -12.95 -14.41
CA VAL A 38 -2.75 -12.75 -13.29
C VAL A 38 -4.09 -12.28 -13.85
N ALA A 39 -4.93 -13.24 -14.18
CA ALA A 39 -6.34 -13.02 -14.43
C ALA A 39 -7.01 -12.61 -13.12
N PHE A 40 -7.61 -11.43 -13.09
CA PHE A 40 -8.46 -11.02 -11.98
C PHE A 40 -9.87 -11.56 -12.16
N ASP A 41 -10.42 -12.09 -11.08
CA ASP A 41 -11.81 -12.51 -11.00
C ASP A 41 -12.63 -11.33 -10.48
N PRO A 42 -13.40 -10.64 -11.34
CA PRO A 42 -14.17 -9.47 -10.94
C PRO A 42 -15.25 -9.81 -9.89
N THR A 43 -15.65 -11.07 -9.76
CA THR A 43 -16.64 -11.49 -8.75
C THR A 43 -16.10 -11.41 -7.31
N ARG A 44 -14.77 -11.31 -7.15
CA ARG A 44 -14.11 -11.16 -5.84
C ARG A 44 -13.99 -9.70 -5.39
N VAL A 45 -14.48 -8.77 -6.21
CA VAL A 45 -14.44 -7.33 -5.95
C VAL A 45 -15.77 -6.88 -5.37
N THR A 46 -15.72 -6.20 -4.23
CA THR A 46 -16.87 -5.50 -3.65
C THR A 46 -16.60 -4.01 -3.68
N GLN A 47 -17.46 -3.26 -4.36
CA GLN A 47 -17.43 -1.80 -4.26
C GLN A 47 -17.91 -1.40 -2.86
N LEU A 48 -17.08 -0.65 -2.16
CA LEU A 48 -17.39 -0.12 -0.84
C LEU A 48 -18.02 1.26 -0.98
N SER A 49 -17.35 2.20 -1.65
CA SER A 49 -17.84 3.57 -1.87
C SER A 49 -17.44 4.14 -3.22
N TRP A 50 -18.21 5.11 -3.69
CA TRP A 50 -17.86 5.98 -4.81
C TRP A 50 -17.17 7.29 -4.37
N ALA A 51 -17.44 7.75 -3.14
CA ALA A 51 -16.88 8.96 -2.55
C ALA A 51 -16.35 8.68 -1.13
N PRO A 52 -15.02 8.51 -0.94
CA PRO A 52 -14.02 8.29 -1.98
C PRO A 52 -14.21 6.93 -2.68
N ARG A 53 -13.60 6.75 -3.85
CA ARG A 53 -13.60 5.44 -4.54
C ARG A 53 -12.86 4.41 -3.69
N ALA A 54 -13.58 3.42 -3.18
CA ALA A 54 -13.04 2.35 -2.35
C ALA A 54 -13.58 1.00 -2.84
N PHE A 55 -12.68 0.03 -3.03
CA PHE A 55 -12.99 -1.32 -3.49
C PHE A 55 -12.25 -2.33 -2.63
N LEU A 56 -12.94 -3.38 -2.21
CA LEU A 56 -12.35 -4.52 -1.51
C LEU A 56 -12.17 -5.67 -2.50
N TYR A 57 -10.94 -6.14 -2.67
CA TYR A 57 -10.65 -7.36 -3.42
C TYR A 57 -10.39 -8.51 -2.44
N LYS A 58 -11.28 -9.51 -2.40
CA LYS A 58 -11.11 -10.66 -1.50
C LYS A 58 -10.02 -11.60 -2.00
N GLY A 59 -9.09 -11.96 -1.12
CA GLY A 59 -7.95 -12.87 -1.37
C GLY A 59 -7.07 -12.44 -2.54
N PHE A 60 -6.71 -11.16 -2.54
CA PHE A 60 -5.71 -10.56 -3.41
C PHE A 60 -4.30 -11.13 -3.18
N LEU A 61 -4.00 -11.44 -1.91
CA LEU A 61 -2.85 -12.22 -1.48
C LEU A 61 -3.30 -13.63 -1.06
N SER A 62 -2.45 -14.60 -1.32
CA SER A 62 -2.53 -15.95 -0.76
C SER A 62 -1.98 -15.99 0.67
N GLU A 63 -2.37 -16.99 1.46
CA GLU A 63 -1.86 -17.18 2.83
C GLU A 63 -0.32 -17.31 2.85
N LYS A 64 0.25 -17.99 1.85
CA LYS A 64 1.71 -18.15 1.72
C LYS A 64 2.44 -16.83 1.49
N GLU A 65 1.85 -15.93 0.70
CA GLU A 65 2.42 -14.60 0.47
C GLU A 65 2.32 -13.76 1.74
N CYS A 66 1.20 -13.81 2.47
CA CYS A 66 1.06 -13.14 3.76
C CYS A 66 2.11 -13.64 4.76
N ASP A 67 2.26 -14.95 4.91
CA ASP A 67 3.25 -15.57 5.80
C ASP A 67 4.68 -15.19 5.41
N HIS A 68 5.00 -15.17 4.11
CA HIS A 68 6.31 -14.74 3.61
C HIS A 68 6.63 -13.32 4.04
N LEU A 69 5.73 -12.37 3.77
CA LEU A 69 5.91 -10.96 4.11
C LEU A 69 6.06 -10.75 5.62
N ILE A 70 5.23 -11.41 6.44
CA ILE A 70 5.30 -11.34 7.91
C ILE A 70 6.64 -11.91 8.40
N ASN A 71 7.06 -13.08 7.91
CA ASN A 71 8.31 -13.72 8.32
C ASN A 71 9.53 -12.88 7.93
N LYS A 72 9.51 -12.24 6.75
CA LYS A 72 10.58 -11.33 6.34
C LYS A 72 10.65 -10.10 7.25
N ALA A 73 9.51 -9.47 7.50
CA ALA A 73 9.47 -8.25 8.29
C ALA A 73 9.87 -8.47 9.76
N THR A 74 9.46 -9.59 10.36
CA THR A 74 9.82 -9.95 11.74
C THR A 74 11.33 -10.25 11.89
N ARG A 75 11.99 -10.79 10.86
CA ARG A 75 13.44 -11.03 10.86
C ARG A 75 14.26 -9.75 10.72
N SER A 76 13.77 -8.77 9.96
CA SER A 76 14.48 -7.51 9.69
C SER A 76 14.41 -6.49 10.83
N LYS A 77 13.67 -6.78 11.92
CA LYS A 77 13.32 -5.88 13.03
C LYS A 77 12.52 -4.66 12.59
N LEU A 78 11.30 -4.54 13.11
CA LEU A 78 10.42 -3.40 12.84
C LEU A 78 10.82 -2.18 13.67
N GLU A 79 10.80 -1.00 13.06
CA GLU A 79 11.10 0.27 13.72
C GLU A 79 9.83 1.10 13.95
N LYS A 80 9.86 2.09 14.85
CA LYS A 80 8.69 2.95 15.04
C LYS A 80 8.35 3.71 13.76
N SER A 81 7.07 3.70 13.38
CA SER A 81 6.61 4.39 12.18
C SER A 81 6.62 5.90 12.34
N LEU A 82 7.01 6.61 11.28
CA LEU A 82 7.02 8.06 11.21
C LEU A 82 5.86 8.58 10.35
N VAL A 83 5.56 9.87 10.51
CA VAL A 83 4.61 10.63 9.67
C VAL A 83 5.37 11.76 8.98
N ALA A 84 5.01 12.07 7.75
CA ALA A 84 5.56 13.22 7.04
C ALA A 84 5.16 14.51 7.76
N ASP A 85 6.13 15.38 8.03
CA ASP A 85 5.92 16.70 8.62
C ASP A 85 5.49 17.70 7.53
N ASP A 86 4.85 18.79 7.93
CA ASP A 86 4.55 19.92 7.05
C ASP A 86 5.84 20.65 6.62
N GLN A 87 6.93 20.45 7.37
CA GLN A 87 8.26 20.92 6.99
C GLN A 87 8.87 20.02 5.90
N PRO A 88 9.41 20.62 4.82
CA PRO A 88 10.04 19.87 3.72
C PRO A 88 11.03 18.80 4.18
N GLY A 89 10.78 17.56 3.75
CA GLY A 89 11.73 16.44 3.90
C GLY A 89 11.92 15.93 5.33
N LYS A 90 11.07 16.31 6.29
CA LYS A 90 11.14 15.81 7.67
C LYS A 90 10.09 14.74 7.92
N ASN A 91 10.51 13.67 8.58
CA ASN A 91 9.65 12.64 9.13
C ASN A 91 9.71 12.74 10.66
N VAL A 92 8.55 12.76 11.31
CA VAL A 92 8.45 12.97 12.76
C VAL A 92 7.68 11.85 13.44
N MET A 93 8.08 11.55 14.67
CA MET A 93 7.34 10.69 15.59
C MET A 93 6.13 11.47 16.09
N THR A 94 4.92 10.91 15.95
CA THR A 94 3.69 11.56 16.41
C THR A 94 2.80 10.57 17.19
N PRO A 95 1.94 11.04 18.10
CA PRO A 95 0.92 10.19 18.72
C PRO A 95 -0.19 9.79 17.74
N ALA A 96 -0.26 10.44 16.57
CA ALA A 96 -1.25 10.14 15.53
C ALA A 96 -0.98 8.80 14.84
N ARG A 97 0.28 8.33 14.78
CA ARG A 97 0.65 7.02 14.26
C ARG A 97 1.56 6.29 15.25
N THR A 98 1.08 5.18 15.79
CA THR A 98 1.80 4.46 16.86
C THR A 98 2.28 3.08 16.45
N SER A 99 2.20 2.72 15.17
CA SER A 99 2.67 1.43 14.65
C SER A 99 4.19 1.30 14.66
N THR A 100 4.66 0.06 14.51
CA THR A 100 6.00 -0.21 13.99
C THR A 100 5.91 -0.60 12.52
N GLY A 101 7.01 -0.49 11.77
CA GLY A 101 7.01 -0.79 10.35
C GLY A 101 8.40 -0.85 9.74
N MET A 102 8.42 -1.20 8.45
CA MET A 102 9.60 -1.18 7.59
C MET A 102 9.15 -1.06 6.13
N PHE A 103 10.12 -0.86 5.23
CA PHE A 103 9.89 -0.93 3.79
C PHE A 103 10.66 -2.11 3.22
N PHE A 104 10.04 -2.86 2.31
CA PHE A 104 10.80 -3.73 1.41
C PHE A 104 11.36 -2.89 0.26
N SER A 105 12.53 -3.26 -0.25
CA SER A 105 13.03 -2.70 -1.51
C SER A 105 12.12 -3.13 -2.66
N LYS A 106 12.10 -2.36 -3.75
CA LYS A 106 11.40 -2.78 -4.98
C LYS A 106 11.99 -4.08 -5.51
N ALA A 107 11.14 -5.00 -5.96
CA ALA A 107 11.55 -6.31 -6.48
C ALA A 107 12.57 -7.03 -5.59
N GLU A 108 12.45 -6.91 -4.26
CA GLU A 108 13.44 -7.44 -3.31
C GLU A 108 13.57 -8.97 -3.33
N ASP A 109 12.48 -9.66 -3.67
CA ASP A 109 12.46 -11.08 -3.99
C ASP A 109 11.36 -11.41 -5.01
N GLU A 110 11.31 -12.66 -5.46
CA GLU A 110 10.34 -13.13 -6.46
C GLU A 110 8.89 -12.93 -6.01
N ILE A 111 8.58 -13.17 -4.73
CA ILE A 111 7.22 -13.02 -4.19
C ILE A 111 6.82 -11.54 -4.18
N ILE A 112 7.70 -10.65 -3.71
CA ILE A 112 7.46 -9.20 -3.73
C ILE A 112 7.28 -8.70 -5.17
N THR A 113 8.11 -9.18 -6.09
CA THR A 113 8.03 -8.82 -7.52
C THR A 113 6.67 -9.22 -8.11
N GLU A 114 6.20 -10.44 -7.81
CA GLU A 114 4.88 -10.92 -8.27
C GLU A 114 3.72 -10.10 -7.67
N ILE A 115 3.82 -9.72 -6.40
CA ILE A 115 2.82 -8.86 -5.74
C ILE A 115 2.81 -7.47 -6.38
N GLU A 116 3.97 -6.84 -6.60
CA GLU A 116 4.08 -5.53 -7.26
C GLU A 116 3.49 -5.57 -8.69
N ALA A 117 3.77 -6.64 -9.44
CA ALA A 117 3.26 -6.80 -10.79
C ALA A 117 1.73 -7.07 -10.82
N ARG A 118 1.21 -7.82 -9.84
CA ARG A 118 -0.24 -8.01 -9.63
C ARG A 118 -0.93 -6.69 -9.31
N ILE A 119 -0.34 -5.89 -8.44
CA ILE A 119 -0.79 -4.56 -8.05
C ILE A 119 -0.84 -3.61 -9.25
N ALA A 120 0.20 -3.61 -10.09
CA ALA A 120 0.22 -2.84 -11.33
C ALA A 120 -0.91 -3.27 -12.29
N THR A 121 -1.10 -4.58 -12.45
CA THR A 121 -2.16 -5.13 -13.31
C THR A 121 -3.56 -4.75 -12.79
N TRP A 122 -3.78 -4.81 -11.48
CA TRP A 122 -5.08 -4.48 -10.87
C TRP A 122 -5.43 -2.99 -10.99
N THR A 123 -4.44 -2.13 -10.81
CA THR A 123 -4.64 -0.68 -10.77
C THR A 123 -4.51 0.00 -12.13
N PHE A 124 -4.03 -0.74 -13.15
CA PHE A 124 -3.66 -0.22 -14.46
C PHE A 124 -2.54 0.84 -14.40
N PHE A 125 -1.76 0.88 -13.31
CA PHE A 125 -0.57 1.71 -13.21
C PHE A 125 0.70 0.89 -13.43
N PRO A 126 1.73 1.44 -14.10
CA PRO A 126 3.01 0.76 -14.24
C PRO A 126 3.66 0.46 -12.88
N VAL A 127 4.47 -0.61 -12.78
CA VAL A 127 5.17 -0.99 -11.53
C VAL A 127 6.14 0.11 -11.08
N GLU A 128 6.70 0.86 -12.04
CA GLU A 128 7.62 1.97 -11.80
C GLU A 128 6.98 3.08 -10.94
N ASN A 129 5.65 3.21 -11.03
CA ASN A 129 4.84 4.16 -10.27
C ASN A 129 4.53 3.71 -8.83
N GLY A 130 4.74 2.44 -8.47
CA GLY A 130 4.58 2.00 -7.09
C GLY A 130 5.67 2.59 -6.19
N GLU A 131 5.34 3.01 -4.98
CA GLU A 131 6.37 3.17 -3.92
C GLU A 131 6.78 1.80 -3.38
N PRO A 132 7.95 1.67 -2.71
CA PRO A 132 8.32 0.42 -2.07
C PRO A 132 7.26 -0.03 -1.04
N ILE A 133 7.06 -1.35 -0.94
CA ILE A 133 6.04 -1.94 -0.07
C ILE A 133 6.28 -1.59 1.41
N GLN A 134 5.32 -0.91 2.06
CA GLN A 134 5.41 -0.53 3.48
C GLN A 134 4.69 -1.55 4.38
N MET A 135 5.45 -2.29 5.16
CA MET A 135 4.96 -3.16 6.24
C MET A 135 4.65 -2.35 7.49
N LEU A 136 3.47 -2.54 8.06
CA LEU A 136 3.07 -1.97 9.34
C LEU A 136 2.57 -3.05 10.29
N HIS A 137 2.95 -2.94 11.54
CA HIS A 137 2.50 -3.79 12.63
C HIS A 137 1.91 -2.91 13.73
N TYR A 138 0.72 -3.29 14.17
CA TYR A 138 0.01 -2.61 15.24
C TYR A 138 -0.17 -3.60 16.39
N GLU A 139 0.22 -3.17 17.58
CA GLU A 139 -0.08 -3.88 18.82
C GLU A 139 -1.43 -3.42 19.38
N HIS A 140 -1.90 -4.10 20.43
CA HIS A 140 -3.13 -3.74 21.09
C HIS A 140 -3.10 -2.26 21.55
N GLY A 141 -4.14 -1.51 21.18
CA GLY A 141 -4.27 -0.08 21.48
C GLY A 141 -3.49 0.87 20.56
N GLN A 142 -2.68 0.35 19.63
CA GLN A 142 -2.03 1.18 18.62
C GLN A 142 -3.01 1.54 17.51
N LYS A 143 -2.79 2.71 16.89
CA LYS A 143 -3.68 3.29 15.88
C LYS A 143 -2.92 4.11 14.85
N TYR A 144 -3.64 4.45 13.79
CA TYR A 144 -3.33 5.58 12.93
C TYR A 144 -4.58 6.47 12.85
N GLU A 145 -4.46 7.72 13.25
CA GLU A 145 -5.54 8.71 13.09
C GLU A 145 -5.84 8.98 11.61
N PRO A 146 -7.09 9.36 11.28
CA PRO A 146 -7.48 9.69 9.91
C PRO A 146 -6.56 10.75 9.29
N HIS A 147 -6.08 10.45 8.08
CA HIS A 147 -5.16 11.31 7.36
C HIS A 147 -5.40 11.19 5.85
N PHE A 148 -4.65 11.98 5.08
CA PHE A 148 -4.59 11.86 3.64
C PHE A 148 -3.25 11.22 3.25
N ASP A 149 -3.30 10.31 2.28
CA ASP A 149 -2.08 9.67 1.77
C ASP A 149 -1.28 10.61 0.86
N PHE A 150 -1.94 11.60 0.26
CA PHE A 150 -1.33 12.56 -0.65
C PHE A 150 -0.51 13.61 0.11
N PHE A 151 0.58 14.06 -0.52
CA PHE A 151 1.44 15.12 -0.01
C PHE A 151 0.80 16.50 -0.23
N ARG A 152 0.97 17.37 0.77
CA ARG A 152 0.61 18.79 0.70
C ARG A 152 1.84 19.70 0.66
N ASP A 153 3.00 19.19 1.05
CA ASP A 153 4.23 19.98 1.07
C ASP A 153 4.82 20.13 -0.34
N LYS A 154 5.36 21.31 -0.62
CA LYS A 154 5.87 21.66 -1.96
C LYS A 154 7.06 20.79 -2.38
N TYR A 155 7.84 20.27 -1.43
CA TYR A 155 9.06 19.53 -1.72
C TYR A 155 8.75 18.15 -2.29
N ASN A 156 7.92 17.38 -1.59
CA ASN A 156 7.48 16.08 -2.09
C ASN A 156 6.70 16.22 -3.39
N LEU A 157 5.88 17.26 -3.55
CA LEU A 157 5.17 17.51 -4.81
C LEU A 157 6.11 17.83 -6.00
N GLN A 158 7.19 18.57 -5.76
CA GLN A 158 8.11 19.01 -6.81
C GLN A 158 9.06 17.91 -7.28
N PHE A 159 9.62 17.13 -6.35
CA PHE A 159 10.65 16.14 -6.65
C PHE A 159 10.12 14.71 -6.65
N GLY A 160 9.12 14.48 -5.80
CA GLY A 160 8.42 13.23 -5.71
C GLY A 160 7.30 13.21 -6.73
N GLY A 161 6.27 14.03 -6.60
CA GLY A 161 4.97 13.84 -7.25
C GLY A 161 3.91 13.68 -6.18
N ASN A 162 2.70 13.23 -6.55
CA ASN A 162 1.66 12.98 -5.55
C ASN A 162 1.04 11.60 -5.69
N ARG A 163 0.46 11.11 -4.59
CA ARG A 163 -0.21 9.81 -4.56
C ARG A 163 -1.64 9.93 -5.05
N VAL A 164 -2.03 9.01 -5.92
CA VAL A 164 -3.37 9.01 -6.56
C VAL A 164 -4.24 7.85 -6.11
N ALA A 165 -3.61 6.79 -5.60
CA ALA A 165 -4.27 5.58 -5.11
C ALA A 165 -3.41 4.92 -4.03
N THR A 166 -4.05 4.17 -3.16
CA THR A 166 -3.41 3.37 -2.12
C THR A 166 -4.02 1.98 -2.14
N ILE A 167 -3.19 0.95 -2.06
CA ILE A 167 -3.62 -0.42 -1.89
C ILE A 167 -3.20 -0.87 -0.51
N LEU A 168 -4.20 -1.07 0.34
CA LEU A 168 -4.03 -1.65 1.67
C LEU A 168 -4.27 -3.16 1.58
N MET A 169 -3.29 -3.95 2.00
CA MET A 169 -3.39 -5.40 2.03
C MET A 169 -3.31 -5.88 3.49
N TYR A 170 -4.35 -6.56 3.95
CA TYR A 170 -4.39 -7.12 5.30
C TYR A 170 -3.67 -8.48 5.32
N LEU A 171 -2.68 -8.63 6.20
CA LEU A 171 -1.84 -9.84 6.25
C LEU A 171 -2.25 -10.81 7.36
N SER A 172 -3.03 -10.35 8.35
CA SER A 172 -3.55 -11.18 9.44
C SER A 172 -5.01 -10.85 9.75
N ASN A 173 -5.72 -11.82 10.31
CA ASN A 173 -7.08 -11.62 10.82
C ASN A 173 -7.03 -11.02 12.23
N VAL A 174 -7.97 -10.12 12.51
CA VAL A 174 -8.01 -9.33 13.74
C VAL A 174 -9.33 -9.63 14.45
N GLY A 175 -9.26 -10.01 15.72
CA GLY A 175 -10.47 -10.41 16.46
C GLY A 175 -11.42 -9.25 16.76
N MET A 176 -10.88 -8.05 17.00
CA MET A 176 -11.64 -6.83 17.30
C MET A 176 -10.78 -5.60 17.04
N GLY A 177 -11.37 -4.55 16.48
CA GLY A 177 -10.68 -3.32 16.13
C GLY A 177 -9.81 -3.47 14.88
N GLY A 178 -9.04 -2.42 14.56
CA GLY A 178 -8.10 -2.42 13.44
C GLY A 178 -8.73 -2.05 12.09
N GLU A 179 -9.94 -1.49 12.14
CA GLU A 179 -10.69 -1.03 10.98
C GLU A 179 -9.97 0.13 10.27
N THR A 180 -10.03 0.13 8.95
CA THR A 180 -9.65 1.22 8.04
C THR A 180 -10.88 2.09 7.78
N ILE A 181 -11.04 3.09 8.64
CA ILE A 181 -12.19 3.99 8.58
C ILE A 181 -11.96 5.11 7.56
N PHE A 182 -13.04 5.49 6.85
CA PHE A 182 -13.11 6.67 6.02
C PHE A 182 -14.18 7.62 6.59
N PRO A 183 -13.83 8.56 7.49
CA PRO A 183 -14.82 9.33 8.25
C PRO A 183 -15.71 10.26 7.43
N ILE A 184 -15.28 10.60 6.21
CA ILE A 184 -15.96 11.53 5.29
C ILE A 184 -16.62 10.75 4.13
N ALA A 185 -16.58 9.42 4.16
CA ALA A 185 -17.20 8.62 3.13
C ALA A 185 -18.72 8.57 3.31
N GLU A 186 -19.44 8.34 2.20
CA GLU A 186 -20.89 8.12 2.22
C GLU A 186 -21.29 6.91 3.08
N VAL A 187 -20.34 6.00 3.36
CA VAL A 187 -20.50 4.84 4.24
C VAL A 187 -19.16 4.59 4.96
N SER A 188 -19.18 4.14 6.22
CA SER A 188 -17.96 3.73 6.94
C SER A 188 -17.59 2.29 6.58
N PHE A 189 -16.29 1.97 6.48
CA PHE A 189 -15.82 0.65 6.04
C PHE A 189 -14.81 0.00 6.99
N VAL A 190 -14.70 -1.32 6.71
CA VAL A 190 -13.93 -2.43 7.27
C VAL A 190 -12.88 -2.09 8.29
#